data_AF-A0A7K3Z5R4-F1
#
_entry.id   AF-A0A7K3Z5R4-F1
#
_cell.length_a   1.000
_cell.length_b   1.000
_cell.length_c   1.000
_cell.angle_alpha   90.00
_cell.angle_beta   90.00
_cell.angle_gamma   90.00
#
_symmetry.space_group_name_H-M   'P 1'
#
loop_
_entity.id
_entity.type
_entity.pdbx_description
1 polymer ?
#
loop_
_entity_poly.entity_id
_entity_poly.type
_entity_poly.pdbx_seq_one_letter_code
_entity_poly.pdbx_strand_id
1 'polypeptide(L)'
;MGYKIDYAAGERVGCSSQINIADRIFYVKLYSGAVPKFFSADQQGVIEKEISQNEFELWLNVLADNEKEVSEIQMKLSSGKKF
;
A
#
# COMPACT_ATOMS: atom_id res chain seq x y z
N MET A 1 -15.69 4.31 -5.05
CA MET A 1 -15.05 4.23 -3.73
C MET A 1 -13.77 5.05 -3.78
N GLY A 2 -13.28 5.54 -2.64
CA GLY A 2 -12.09 6.39 -2.59
C GLY A 2 -10.97 5.71 -1.79
N TYR A 3 -9.73 5.93 -2.21
CA TYR A 3 -8.55 5.51 -1.47
C TYR A 3 -7.95 6.65 -0.64
N LYS A 4 -7.20 6.30 0.41
CA LYS A 4 -6.37 7.25 1.16
C LYS A 4 -4.96 6.67 1.31
N ILE A 5 -3.95 7.46 0.96
CA ILE A 5 -2.54 7.15 1.24
C ILE A 5 -2.07 8.00 2.42
N ASP A 6 -1.45 7.36 3.40
CA ASP A 6 -0.93 7.98 4.62
C ASP A 6 0.54 7.58 4.83
N TYR A 7 1.45 8.51 4.51
CA TYR A 7 2.89 8.28 4.65
C TYR A 7 3.33 8.24 6.12
N ALA A 8 2.75 9.11 6.96
CA ALA A 8 3.10 9.19 8.37
C ALA A 8 2.68 7.93 9.13
N ALA A 9 1.51 7.37 8.82
CA ALA A 9 1.07 6.10 9.39
C ALA A 9 1.95 4.93 8.93
N GLY A 10 2.37 4.93 7.66
CA GLY A 10 3.36 3.97 7.14
C GLY A 10 4.68 4.04 7.94
N GLU A 11 5.22 5.24 8.15
CA GLU A 11 6.49 5.41 8.85
C GLU A 11 6.44 4.93 10.31
N ARG A 12 5.31 5.11 11.01
CA ARG A 12 5.12 4.64 12.39
C ARG A 12 5.28 3.13 12.55
N VAL A 13 4.99 2.36 11.50
CA VAL A 13 5.13 0.90 11.49
C VAL A 13 6.35 0.43 10.67
N GLY A 14 7.28 1.35 10.36
CA GLY A 14 8.51 1.03 9.63
C GLY A 14 8.30 0.73 8.14
N CYS A 15 7.20 1.21 7.56
CA CYS A 15 6.89 1.17 6.13
C CYS A 15 6.98 2.57 5.51
N SER A 16 6.94 2.65 4.18
CA SER A 16 7.02 3.92 3.44
C SER A 16 5.67 4.63 3.34
N SER A 17 4.59 3.85 3.33
CA SER A 17 3.23 4.34 3.19
C SER A 17 2.21 3.31 3.66
N GLN A 18 1.07 3.80 4.13
CA GLN A 18 -0.15 3.05 4.33
C GLN A 18 -1.14 3.42 3.22
N ILE A 19 -1.88 2.46 2.67
CA ILE A 19 -3.03 2.70 1.82
C ILE A 19 -4.28 2.06 2.40
N ASN A 20 -5.34 2.85 2.51
CA ASN A 20 -6.68 2.40 2.82
C ASN A 20 -7.53 2.45 1.55
N ILE A 21 -8.13 1.33 1.16
CA ILE A 21 -9.01 1.23 0.01
C ILE A 21 -10.12 0.20 0.30
N ALA A 22 -11.38 0.60 0.10
CA ALA A 22 -12.57 -0.26 0.33
C ALA A 22 -12.47 -1.11 1.62
N ASP A 23 -12.23 -0.45 2.75
CA ASP A 23 -12.10 -1.03 4.09
C ASP A 23 -10.95 -2.02 4.32
N ARG A 24 -9.97 -2.04 3.40
CA ARG A 24 -8.71 -2.79 3.55
C ARG A 24 -7.53 -1.86 3.72
N ILE A 25 -6.60 -2.28 4.58
CA ILE A 25 -5.37 -1.56 4.87
C ILE A 25 -4.20 -2.37 4.31
N PHE A 26 -3.35 -1.71 3.54
CA PHE A 26 -2.07 -2.25 3.10
C PHE A 26 -0.94 -1.31 3.49
N TYR A 27 0.23 -1.89 3.71
CA TYR A 27 1.47 -1.14 3.89
C TYR A 27 2.46 -1.48 2.79
N VAL A 28 3.17 -0.46 2.31
CA VAL A 28 4.22 -0.60 1.30
C VAL A 28 5.52 -0.09 1.89
N LYS A 29 6.56 -0.90 1.81
CA LYS A 29 7.93 -0.54 2.20
C LYS A 29 8.82 -0.53 0.97
N LEU A 30 9.24 0.67 0.59
CA LEU A 30 10.16 0.92 -0.50
C LEU A 30 11.60 0.90 -0.02
N TYR A 31 12.49 0.39 -0.87
CA TYR A 31 13.92 0.41 -0.64
C TYR A 31 14.62 1.22 -1.74
N SER A 32 15.78 1.80 -1.43
CA SER A 32 16.54 2.60 -2.39
C SER A 32 17.23 1.76 -3.49
N GLY A 33 17.42 0.46 -3.26
CA GLY A 33 18.09 -0.45 -4.21
C GLY A 33 17.62 -1.90 -4.14
N ALA A 34 16.45 -2.15 -3.55
CA ALA A 34 15.88 -3.49 -3.42
C ALA A 34 14.40 -3.50 -3.82
N VAL A 35 13.85 -4.70 -3.99
CA VAL A 35 12.44 -4.90 -4.35
C VAL A 35 11.54 -4.42 -3.19
N PRO A 36 10.48 -3.65 -3.46
CA PRO A 36 9.51 -3.27 -2.45
C PRO A 36 8.89 -4.46 -1.74
N LYS A 37 8.55 -4.28 -0.46
CA LYS A 37 7.74 -5.23 0.31
C LYS A 37 6.34 -4.69 0.52
N PHE A 38 5.37 -5.59 0.50
CA PHE A 38 3.95 -5.30 0.63
C PHE A 38 3.37 -6.10 1.80
N PHE A 39 2.49 -5.49 2.55
CA PHE A 39 1.88 -6.11 3.72
C PHE A 39 0.38 -5.83 3.73
N SER A 40 -0.42 -6.81 4.15
CA SER A 40 -1.82 -6.58 4.51
C SER A 40 -1.96 -6.40 6.01
N ALA A 41 -2.89 -5.56 6.42
CA ALA A 41 -3.20 -5.30 7.81
C ALA A 41 -4.69 -5.45 8.09
N ASP A 42 -5.00 -5.64 9.37
CA ASP A 42 -6.36 -5.64 9.87
C ASP A 42 -6.96 -4.22 9.85
N GLN A 43 -8.23 -4.09 10.27
CA GLN A 43 -8.91 -2.79 10.32
C GLN A 43 -8.34 -1.82 11.38
N GLN A 44 -7.53 -2.31 12.31
CA GLN A 44 -6.85 -1.50 13.32
C GLN A 44 -5.48 -1.00 12.83
N GLY A 45 -5.03 -1.43 11.64
CA GLY A 45 -3.74 -1.08 11.07
C GLY A 45 -2.59 -1.96 11.58
N VAL A 46 -2.90 -3.11 12.18
CA VAL A 46 -1.87 -4.09 12.60
C VAL A 46 -1.52 -4.96 11.41
N ILE A 47 -0.23 -4.99 11.04
CA ILE A 47 0.27 -5.85 9.96
C ILE A 47 0.03 -7.33 10.34
N GLU A 48 -0.73 -8.03 9.50
CA GLU A 48 -1.04 -9.45 9.71
C GLU A 48 -0.09 -10.35 8.91
N LYS A 49 0.21 -9.98 7.66
CA LYS A 49 1.05 -10.79 6.77
C LYS A 49 1.80 -9.96 5.73
N GLU A 50 2.99 -10.44 5.37
CA GLU A 50 3.67 -10.03 4.13
C GLU A 50 2.96 -10.69 2.94
N ILE A 51 2.66 -9.91 1.91
CA ILE A 51 2.05 -10.37 0.66
C ILE A 51 2.97 -10.12 -0.51
N SER A 52 2.82 -10.90 -1.58
CA SER A 52 3.56 -10.67 -2.81
C SER A 52 3.10 -9.39 -3.52
N GLN A 53 3.96 -8.83 -4.37
CA GLN A 53 3.58 -7.71 -5.24
C GLN A 53 2.36 -8.04 -6.09
N ASN A 54 2.31 -9.24 -6.69
CA ASN A 54 1.19 -9.67 -7.51
C ASN A 54 -0.12 -9.75 -6.71
N GLU A 55 -0.07 -10.21 -5.46
CA GLU A 55 -1.26 -10.23 -4.59
C GLU A 55 -1.72 -8.82 -4.26
N PHE A 56 -0.78 -7.90 -3.97
CA PHE A 56 -1.11 -6.50 -3.74
C PHE A 56 -1.75 -5.84 -4.97
N GLU A 57 -1.17 -6.02 -6.15
CA GLU A 57 -1.70 -5.48 -7.40
C GLU A 57 -3.07 -6.08 -7.76
N LEU A 58 -3.27 -7.38 -7.52
CA LEU A 58 -4.58 -8.01 -7.68
C LEU A 58 -5.62 -7.35 -6.79
N TRP A 59 -5.31 -7.10 -5.51
CA TRP A 59 -6.23 -6.41 -4.62
C TRP A 59 -6.51 -4.98 -5.06
N LEU A 60 -5.51 -4.23 -5.52
CA LEU A 60 -5.75 -2.88 -6.05
C LEU A 60 -6.74 -2.90 -7.24
N ASN A 61 -6.56 -3.83 -8.18
CA ASN A 61 -7.46 -3.97 -9.32
C ASN A 61 -8.87 -4.42 -8.94
N VAL A 62 -9.02 -5.20 -7.87
CA VAL A 62 -10.33 -5.65 -7.36
C VAL A 62 -11.06 -4.55 -6.58
N LEU A 63 -10.32 -3.70 -5.86
CA LEU A 63 -10.89 -2.75 -4.89
C LEU A 63 -11.00 -1.32 -5.42
N ALA A 64 -10.22 -0.96 -6.44
CA ALA A 64 -10.33 0.33 -7.12
C ALA A 64 -11.53 0.34 -8.07
N ASP A 65 -12.10 1.52 -8.30
CA ASP A 65 -13.25 1.68 -9.20
C ASP A 65 -12.85 1.51 -10.68
N ASN A 66 -11.59 1.80 -11.03
CA ASN A 66 -11.07 1.76 -12.39
C ASN A 66 -9.53 1.71 -12.45
N GLU A 67 -8.99 1.38 -13.62
CA GLU A 67 -7.54 1.29 -13.88
C GLU A 67 -6.79 2.62 -13.66
N LYS A 68 -7.48 3.76 -13.87
CA LYS A 68 -6.87 5.09 -13.66
C LYS A 68 -6.58 5.31 -12.17
N GLU A 69 -7.51 4.93 -11.29
CA GLU A 69 -7.32 4.98 -9.84
C GLU A 69 -6.16 4.08 -9.40
N VAL A 70 -6.07 2.86 -9.93
CA VAL A 70 -4.94 1.94 -9.67
C VAL A 70 -3.61 2.60 -10.03
N SER A 71 -3.55 3.22 -11.21
CA SER A 71 -2.34 3.90 -11.70
C SER A 71 -1.95 5.09 -10.80
N GLU A 72 -2.93 5.88 -10.36
CA GLU A 72 -2.70 7.00 -9.43
C GLU A 72 -2.20 6.51 -8.07
N ILE A 73 -2.78 5.41 -7.54
CA ILE A 73 -2.34 4.76 -6.31
C ILE A 73 -0.88 4.34 -6.42
N GLN A 74 -0.53 3.58 -7.46
CA GLN A 74 0.83 3.09 -7.68
C GLN A 74 1.83 4.25 -7.79
N MET A 75 1.49 5.30 -8.52
CA MET A 75 2.32 6.49 -8.66
C MET A 75 2.56 7.17 -7.31
N LYS A 76 1.50 7.37 -6.50
CA LYS A 76 1.63 7.99 -5.17
C LYS A 76 2.45 7.12 -4.22
N LEU A 77 2.20 5.81 -4.19
CA LEU A 77 2.97 4.88 -3.35
C LEU A 77 4.46 4.90 -3.70
N SER A 78 4.81 4.98 -4.99
CA SER A 78 6.21 5.08 -5.45
C SER A 78 6.95 6.34 -5.00
N SER A 79 6.21 7.38 -4.60
CA SER A 79 6.74 8.65 -4.08
C SER A 79 7.00 8.62 -2.57
N GLY A 80 6.70 7.50 -1.90
CA GLY A 80 6.95 7.33 -0.47
C GLY A 80 8.44 7.32 -0.12
N LYS A 81 8.74 7.55 1.17
CA LYS A 81 10.10 7.52 1.71
C LYS A 81 10.76 6.16 1.46
N LYS A 82 11.97 6.16 0.90
CA LYS A 82 12.75 4.93 0.66
C LYS A 82 13.65 4.64 1.86
N PHE A 83 13.71 3.37 2.24
CA PHE A 83 14.61 2.85 3.27
C PHE A 83 15.90 2.29 2.65
#